data_AF-A0A814FE48-F1
#
_entry.id   AF-A0A814FE48-F1
#
_cell.length_a   1.000
_cell.length_b   1.000
_cell.length_c   1.000
_cell.angle_alpha   90.00
_cell.angle_beta   90.00
_cell.angle_gamma   90.00
#
_symmetry.space_group_name_H-M   'P 1'
#
loop_
_entity.id
_entity.type
_entity.pdbx_description
1 polymer ?
#
loop_
_entity_poly.entity_id
_entity_poly.type
_entity_poly.pdbx_seq_one_letter_code
_entity_poly.pdbx_strand_id
1 'polypeptide(L)'
;MHFLPVHRLSLQLDFARQHIDYHMKKFELEKCNVEFIQGEIDELEKANLKENSIDVIVSNSVINYRRNRKAIIEGVCKLLKPGGEFYFSDVYVNRSIPEEYQELLSGEYVGGALRWEDLILYATEAGFTQPRLVTAKPVTIINEDILKAIGKARFVTAIFRCFKLPFNDNDTTQFNVPYQLTYETPLPSCEEEFFFDHLIQFKPGELLVVNDPSIALALNVSRYKDNFIFDPIEDTNMGTTTIETIEELQGSNDDQTKICLSYSFHLIDPYISIQRKINHYNKRSITLNTPSNNEKQTSTIQNNKLPFQFPPGKPNDQPTIEHLRYIENQLKQILPDFCKRMHPYALYTADMTFENYYQDPPKIIKGAGSYALSLFWIRLKLNFKLMNLTIQLLKTTIDEESNCVKIRWRISGLTNKSFIGVLKGWKQPRDVAGNIRDYVEYIDGLSTFYVRGDGRIYKHRVDRVTVDEDDEFTKKIMK
;
A
#
# COMPACT_ATOMS: atom_id res chain seq x y z
N MET A 1 17.01 -4.54 -18.60
CA MET A 1 16.18 -5.20 -17.56
C MET A 1 15.21 -6.14 -18.25
N HIS A 2 15.03 -7.35 -17.74
CA HIS A 2 14.13 -8.37 -18.29
C HIS A 2 13.09 -8.76 -17.24
N PHE A 3 11.84 -9.01 -17.63
CA PHE A 3 10.71 -9.22 -16.73
C PHE A 3 10.03 -10.56 -17.01
N LEU A 4 9.70 -11.29 -15.94
CA LEU A 4 9.06 -12.61 -16.00
C LEU A 4 7.76 -12.62 -15.17
N PRO A 5 6.67 -11.99 -15.63
CA PRO A 5 5.41 -12.00 -14.89
C PRO A 5 4.80 -13.40 -14.88
N VAL A 6 4.47 -13.90 -13.69
CA VAL A 6 3.79 -15.19 -13.49
C VAL A 6 2.32 -14.95 -13.15
N HIS A 7 1.40 -15.58 -13.88
CA HIS A 7 -0.02 -15.50 -13.56
C HIS A 7 -0.76 -16.79 -13.92
N ARG A 8 -1.69 -17.23 -13.07
CA ARG A 8 -2.42 -18.50 -13.30
C ARG A 8 -3.43 -18.46 -14.45
N LEU A 9 -4.09 -17.32 -14.65
CA LEU A 9 -5.15 -17.17 -15.65
C LEU A 9 -4.56 -16.81 -17.01
N SER A 10 -4.71 -17.69 -17.99
CA SER A 10 -4.29 -17.46 -19.38
C SER A 10 -4.93 -16.20 -19.97
N LEU A 11 -6.22 -15.95 -19.72
CA LEU A 11 -6.93 -14.76 -20.23
C LEU A 11 -6.26 -13.44 -19.80
N GLN A 12 -5.72 -13.37 -18.58
CA GLN A 12 -5.00 -12.18 -18.11
C GLN A 12 -3.64 -12.04 -18.81
N LEU A 13 -2.95 -13.15 -19.04
CA LEU A 13 -1.70 -13.17 -19.79
C LEU A 13 -1.91 -12.79 -21.26
N ASP A 14 -2.97 -13.30 -21.90
CA ASP A 14 -3.29 -13.01 -23.29
C ASP A 14 -3.64 -11.53 -23.47
N PHE A 15 -4.41 -10.96 -22.55
CA PHE A 15 -4.64 -9.52 -22.50
C PHE A 15 -3.32 -8.74 -22.35
N ALA A 16 -2.41 -9.17 -21.49
CA ALA A 16 -1.11 -8.51 -21.33
C ALA A 16 -0.24 -8.61 -22.59
N ARG A 17 -0.23 -9.77 -23.27
CA ARG A 17 0.51 -10.01 -24.52
C ARG A 17 0.05 -9.10 -25.65
N GLN A 18 -1.25 -8.81 -25.75
CA GLN A 18 -1.80 -7.88 -26.76
C GLN A 18 -1.21 -6.46 -26.67
N HIS A 19 -0.62 -6.10 -25.53
CA HIS A 19 -0.07 -4.76 -25.30
C HIS A 19 1.46 -4.70 -25.41
N ILE A 20 2.14 -5.79 -25.80
CA ILE A 20 3.60 -5.83 -25.92
C ILE A 20 4.08 -4.76 -26.92
N ASP A 21 3.57 -4.77 -28.15
CA ASP A 21 4.00 -3.86 -29.22
C ASP A 21 3.81 -2.38 -28.83
N TYR A 22 2.68 -2.08 -28.19
CA TYR A 22 2.40 -0.74 -27.68
C TYR A 22 3.47 -0.29 -26.68
N HIS A 23 3.84 -1.14 -25.71
CA HIS A 23 4.83 -0.79 -24.70
C HIS A 23 6.25 -0.76 -25.26
N MET A 24 6.61 -1.68 -26.17
CA MET A 24 7.89 -1.64 -26.86
C MET A 24 8.07 -0.32 -27.62
N LYS A 25 7.05 0.12 -28.37
CA LYS A 25 7.07 1.42 -29.04
C LYS A 25 7.13 2.58 -28.06
N LYS A 26 6.35 2.53 -26.98
CA LYS A 26 6.27 3.60 -25.98
C LYS A 26 7.57 3.79 -25.20
N PHE A 27 8.31 2.72 -24.97
CA PHE A 27 9.58 2.72 -24.23
C PHE A 27 10.81 2.59 -25.14
N GLU A 28 10.62 2.72 -26.46
CA GLU A 28 11.70 2.72 -27.46
C GLU A 28 12.60 1.48 -27.36
N LEU A 29 12.00 0.32 -27.11
CA LEU A 29 12.70 -0.95 -26.97
C LEU A 29 12.87 -1.62 -28.34
N GLU A 30 14.12 -1.88 -28.73
CA GLU A 30 14.44 -2.63 -29.95
C GLU A 30 14.05 -4.12 -29.86
N LYS A 31 14.07 -4.69 -28.64
CA LYS A 31 13.73 -6.09 -28.37
C LYS A 31 12.79 -6.21 -27.19
N CYS A 32 11.86 -7.16 -27.26
CA CYS A 32 10.97 -7.47 -26.15
C CYS A 32 11.79 -7.94 -24.95
N ASN A 33 11.51 -7.36 -23.79
CA ASN A 33 12.17 -7.69 -22.54
C ASN A 33 11.19 -8.25 -21.49
N VAL A 34 10.02 -8.73 -21.93
CA VAL A 34 9.00 -9.33 -21.06
C VAL A 34 8.63 -10.72 -21.61
N GLU A 35 8.64 -11.72 -20.74
CA GLU A 35 8.15 -13.06 -21.05
C GLU A 35 7.10 -13.48 -20.01
N PHE A 36 5.88 -13.75 -20.48
CA PHE A 36 4.73 -14.04 -19.63
C PHE A 36 4.60 -15.55 -19.38
N ILE A 37 4.66 -15.93 -18.11
CA ILE A 37 4.65 -17.32 -17.67
C ILE A 37 3.29 -17.65 -17.05
N GLN A 38 2.67 -18.72 -17.55
CA GLN A 38 1.48 -19.27 -16.91
C GLN A 38 1.91 -20.23 -15.80
N GLY A 39 1.50 -19.96 -14.57
CA GLY A 39 1.86 -20.77 -13.42
C GLY A 39 1.15 -20.34 -12.14
N GLU A 40 1.20 -21.22 -11.15
CA GLU A 40 0.73 -20.93 -9.79
C GLU A 40 1.90 -20.45 -8.93
N ILE A 41 1.69 -19.38 -8.17
CA ILE A 41 2.75 -18.75 -7.38
C ILE A 41 3.14 -19.58 -6.14
N ASP A 42 2.29 -20.52 -5.73
CA ASP A 42 2.54 -21.50 -4.68
C ASP A 42 3.10 -22.83 -5.22
N GLU A 43 3.42 -22.89 -6.52
CA GLU A 43 4.06 -24.03 -7.20
C GLU A 43 5.14 -23.54 -8.19
N LEU A 44 5.95 -22.55 -7.80
CA LEU A 44 6.92 -21.88 -8.67
C LEU A 44 7.96 -22.83 -9.27
N GLU A 45 8.23 -23.97 -8.63
CA GLU A 45 9.09 -25.03 -9.15
C GLU A 45 8.56 -25.63 -10.47
N LYS A 46 7.25 -25.57 -10.71
CA LYS A 46 6.61 -26.03 -11.95
C LYS A 46 6.63 -24.98 -13.06
N ALA A 47 7.00 -23.74 -12.75
CA ALA A 47 7.00 -22.62 -13.70
C ALA A 47 8.21 -22.65 -14.65
N ASN A 48 9.08 -23.67 -14.58
CA ASN A 48 10.31 -23.81 -15.39
C ASN A 48 11.25 -22.60 -15.29
N LEU A 49 11.23 -21.91 -14.15
CA LEU A 49 12.14 -20.82 -13.85
C LEU A 49 13.44 -21.37 -13.26
N LYS A 50 14.58 -20.87 -13.75
CA LYS A 50 15.89 -21.30 -13.28
C LYS A 50 16.15 -20.78 -11.86
N GLU A 51 16.66 -21.62 -10.97
CA GLU A 51 17.13 -21.19 -9.65
C GLU A 51 18.29 -20.19 -9.76
N ASN A 52 18.44 -19.32 -8.75
CA ASN A 52 19.49 -18.30 -8.71
C ASN A 52 19.60 -17.48 -10.01
N SER A 53 18.46 -17.10 -10.59
CA SER A 53 18.43 -16.40 -11.88
C SER A 53 17.80 -15.02 -11.83
N ILE A 54 17.09 -14.70 -10.74
CA ILE A 54 16.33 -13.45 -10.61
C ILE A 54 17.02 -12.50 -9.63
N ASP A 55 17.16 -11.23 -10.02
CA ASP A 55 17.76 -10.19 -9.18
C ASP A 55 16.74 -9.60 -8.17
N VAL A 56 15.49 -9.40 -8.62
CA VAL A 56 14.41 -8.80 -7.82
C VAL A 56 13.09 -9.49 -8.12
N ILE A 57 12.39 -9.92 -7.08
CA ILE A 57 11.00 -10.37 -7.19
C ILE A 57 10.12 -9.35 -6.49
N VAL A 58 9.03 -8.94 -7.15
CA VAL A 58 8.03 -8.04 -6.59
C VAL A 58 6.67 -8.69 -6.55
N SER A 59 5.90 -8.41 -5.49
CA SER A 59 4.55 -8.94 -5.33
C SER A 59 3.66 -7.95 -4.60
N ASN A 60 2.38 -7.87 -4.97
CA ASN A 60 1.43 -6.99 -4.31
C ASN A 60 0.09 -7.70 -4.08
N SER A 61 -0.25 -7.94 -2.83
CA SER A 61 -1.55 -8.39 -2.34
C SER A 61 -2.04 -9.66 -3.05
N VAL A 62 -1.16 -10.65 -3.25
CA VAL A 62 -1.52 -11.94 -3.87
C VAL A 62 -1.12 -13.14 -3.02
N ILE A 63 -0.20 -12.99 -2.06
CA ILE A 63 0.33 -14.10 -1.25
C ILE A 63 -0.78 -14.65 -0.36
N ASN A 64 -1.56 -13.76 0.27
CA ASN A 64 -2.64 -14.14 1.18
C ASN A 64 -3.85 -14.82 0.51
N TYR A 65 -3.92 -14.84 -0.82
CA TYR A 65 -4.95 -15.58 -1.57
C TYR A 65 -4.62 -17.06 -1.75
N ARG A 66 -3.39 -17.47 -1.41
CA ARG A 66 -2.95 -18.86 -1.51
C ARG A 66 -2.92 -19.52 -0.14
N ARG A 67 -3.19 -20.83 -0.14
CA ARG A 67 -3.18 -21.61 1.10
C ARG A 67 -1.76 -21.84 1.58
N ASN A 68 -0.87 -22.27 0.68
CA ASN A 68 0.51 -22.60 1.00
C ASN A 68 1.44 -21.39 0.85
N ARG A 69 1.35 -20.44 1.80
CA ARG A 69 2.18 -19.22 1.79
C ARG A 69 3.66 -19.53 1.99
N LYS A 70 3.99 -20.58 2.76
CA LYS A 70 5.37 -21.03 2.99
C LYS A 70 6.03 -21.46 1.68
N ALA A 71 5.35 -22.28 0.86
CA ALA A 71 5.88 -22.68 -0.46
C ALA A 71 6.15 -21.49 -1.40
N ILE A 72 5.34 -20.43 -1.32
CA ILE A 72 5.58 -19.19 -2.10
C ILE A 72 6.91 -18.56 -1.66
N ILE A 73 7.12 -18.37 -0.36
CA ILE A 73 8.35 -17.76 0.18
C ILE A 73 9.58 -18.61 -0.15
N GLU A 74 9.49 -19.94 0.00
CA GLU A 74 10.56 -20.87 -0.36
C GLU A 74 10.88 -20.85 -1.87
N GLY A 75 9.85 -20.87 -2.72
CA GLY A 75 10.00 -20.81 -4.17
C GLY A 75 10.65 -19.49 -4.62
N VAL A 76 10.21 -18.37 -4.06
CA VAL A 76 10.82 -17.05 -4.31
C VAL A 76 12.29 -17.04 -3.89
N CYS A 77 12.64 -17.59 -2.72
CA CYS A 77 14.03 -17.66 -2.28
C CYS A 77 14.89 -18.49 -3.24
N LYS A 78 14.41 -19.65 -3.72
CA LYS A 78 15.16 -20.50 -4.66
C LYS A 78 15.45 -19.80 -5.99
N LEU A 79 14.51 -19.01 -6.50
CA LEU A 79 14.66 -18.29 -7.76
C LEU A 79 15.62 -17.09 -7.68
N LEU A 80 15.68 -16.42 -6.53
CA LEU A 80 16.57 -15.28 -6.34
C LEU A 80 18.04 -15.70 -6.36
N LYS A 81 18.87 -14.88 -7.02
CA LYS A 81 20.33 -14.95 -6.90
C LYS A 81 20.77 -14.65 -5.47
N PRO A 82 21.97 -15.07 -5.04
CA PRO A 82 22.63 -14.45 -3.90
C PRO A 82 22.72 -12.93 -4.10
N GLY A 83 22.36 -12.16 -3.07
CA GLY A 83 22.16 -10.71 -3.13
C GLY A 83 20.80 -10.25 -3.69
N GLY A 84 19.95 -11.18 -4.12
CA GLY A 84 18.63 -10.90 -4.66
C GLY A 84 17.65 -10.40 -3.60
N GLU A 85 16.72 -9.54 -4.02
CA GLU A 85 15.71 -8.93 -3.13
C GLU A 85 14.31 -9.43 -3.45
N PHE A 86 13.57 -9.82 -2.41
CA PHE A 86 12.12 -9.94 -2.47
C PHE A 86 11.48 -8.70 -1.85
N TYR A 87 10.81 -7.87 -2.68
CA TYR A 87 10.17 -6.62 -2.26
C TYR A 87 8.65 -6.69 -2.48
N PHE A 88 7.87 -6.77 -1.42
CA PHE A 88 6.46 -7.15 -1.55
C PHE A 88 5.56 -6.46 -0.54
N SER A 89 4.29 -6.33 -0.90
CA SER A 89 3.26 -5.78 -0.03
C SER A 89 2.10 -6.75 0.15
N ASP A 90 1.62 -6.91 1.37
CA ASP A 90 0.39 -7.64 1.66
C ASP A 90 -0.27 -7.14 2.96
N VAL A 91 -1.37 -7.76 3.36
CA VAL A 91 -2.03 -7.54 4.65
C VAL A 91 -1.49 -8.52 5.69
N TYR A 92 -1.19 -8.03 6.90
CA TYR A 92 -0.69 -8.83 7.99
C TYR A 92 -1.48 -8.59 9.26
N VAL A 93 -1.46 -9.59 10.16
CA VAL A 93 -2.18 -9.56 11.42
C VAL A 93 -1.27 -9.86 12.62
N ASN A 94 -1.56 -9.26 13.77
CA ASN A 94 -0.74 -9.44 14.99
C ASN A 94 -0.94 -10.78 15.70
N ARG A 95 -1.93 -11.57 15.31
CA ARG A 95 -2.33 -12.80 16.01
C ARG A 95 -3.11 -13.72 15.08
N SER A 96 -3.19 -14.98 15.46
CA SER A 96 -4.01 -15.95 14.74
C SER A 96 -5.48 -15.55 14.79
N ILE A 97 -6.14 -15.72 13.65
CA ILE A 97 -7.59 -15.56 13.52
C ILE A 97 -8.18 -16.97 13.64
N PRO A 98 -9.18 -17.20 14.52
CA PRO A 98 -9.87 -18.48 14.60
C PRO A 98 -10.44 -18.89 13.23
N GLU A 99 -10.33 -20.18 12.89
CA GLU A 99 -10.68 -20.72 11.57
C GLU A 99 -12.12 -20.42 11.17
N GLU A 100 -13.05 -20.47 12.13
CA GLU A 100 -14.46 -20.13 11.97
C GLU A 100 -14.71 -18.71 11.42
N TYR A 101 -13.77 -17.78 11.58
CA TYR A 101 -13.87 -16.42 11.07
C TYR A 101 -13.07 -16.18 9.79
N GLN A 102 -12.24 -17.13 9.35
CA GLN A 102 -11.43 -16.93 8.14
C GLN A 102 -12.30 -16.78 6.89
N GLU A 103 -13.38 -17.56 6.77
CA GLU A 103 -14.33 -17.45 5.65
C GLU A 103 -15.13 -16.14 5.71
N LEU A 104 -15.60 -15.73 6.91
CA LEU A 104 -16.28 -14.46 7.13
C LEU A 104 -15.39 -13.26 6.77
N LEU A 105 -14.11 -13.34 7.11
CA LEU A 105 -13.11 -12.32 6.83
C LEU A 105 -12.55 -12.36 5.40
N SER A 106 -12.80 -13.43 4.65
CA SER A 106 -12.40 -13.53 3.24
C SER A 106 -13.15 -12.50 2.39
N GLY A 107 -14.39 -12.15 2.77
CA GLY A 107 -15.17 -11.07 2.16
C GLY A 107 -14.60 -9.66 2.40
N GLU A 108 -13.80 -9.48 3.45
CA GLU A 108 -13.10 -8.22 3.79
C GLU A 108 -11.63 -8.24 3.34
N TYR A 109 -11.19 -9.27 2.60
CA TYR A 109 -9.82 -9.46 2.11
C TYR A 109 -8.74 -9.52 3.21
N VAL A 110 -9.13 -9.81 4.45
CA VAL A 110 -8.23 -9.95 5.61
C VAL A 110 -8.23 -11.38 6.19
N GLY A 111 -9.15 -12.24 5.77
CA GLY A 111 -9.31 -13.60 6.33
C GLY A 111 -8.13 -14.52 6.07
N GLY A 112 -7.37 -14.26 5.01
CA GLY A 112 -6.12 -14.94 4.71
C GLY A 112 -4.87 -14.18 5.17
N ALA A 113 -5.00 -13.14 6.00
CA ALA A 113 -3.86 -12.33 6.43
C ALA A 113 -2.87 -13.18 7.22
N LEU A 114 -1.63 -13.23 6.73
CA LEU A 114 -0.53 -13.91 7.40
C LEU A 114 -0.15 -13.16 8.69
N ARG A 115 0.18 -13.88 9.77
CA ARG A 115 0.81 -13.22 10.91
C ARG A 115 2.20 -12.76 10.52
N TRP A 116 2.57 -11.55 10.89
CA TRP A 116 3.93 -11.07 10.59
C TRP A 116 5.02 -11.92 11.26
N GLU A 117 4.72 -12.56 12.41
CA GLU A 117 5.62 -13.54 13.04
C GLU A 117 5.79 -14.80 12.18
N ASP A 118 4.71 -15.30 11.58
CA ASP A 118 4.75 -16.44 10.67
C ASP A 118 5.49 -16.06 9.37
N LEU A 119 5.37 -14.82 8.89
CA LEU A 119 6.18 -14.32 7.77
C LEU A 119 7.67 -14.38 8.10
N ILE A 120 8.06 -13.90 9.28
CA ILE A 120 9.47 -13.93 9.72
C ILE A 120 9.95 -15.38 9.77
N LEU A 121 9.17 -16.28 10.35
CA LEU A 121 9.49 -17.71 10.39
C LEU A 121 9.69 -18.29 8.99
N TYR A 122 8.72 -18.11 8.08
CA TYR A 122 8.80 -18.65 6.72
C TYR A 122 9.96 -18.08 5.93
N ALA A 123 10.26 -16.79 6.10
CA ALA A 123 11.40 -16.17 5.45
C ALA A 123 12.73 -16.74 5.97
N THR A 124 12.87 -16.87 7.29
CA THR A 124 14.06 -17.44 7.92
C THR A 124 14.28 -18.90 7.51
N GLU A 125 13.24 -19.73 7.56
CA GLU A 125 13.31 -21.15 7.14
C GLU A 125 13.62 -21.31 5.65
N ALA A 126 13.19 -20.36 4.81
CA ALA A 126 13.51 -20.34 3.39
C ALA A 126 14.94 -19.89 3.07
N GLY A 127 15.68 -19.33 4.04
CA GLY A 127 17.04 -18.82 3.86
C GLY A 127 17.13 -17.32 3.51
N PHE A 128 16.08 -16.54 3.76
CA PHE A 128 16.15 -15.08 3.71
C PHE A 128 16.75 -14.50 4.99
N THR A 129 17.26 -13.26 4.89
CA THR A 129 17.36 -12.38 6.06
C THR A 129 16.01 -12.16 6.70
N GLN A 130 15.99 -11.73 7.95
CA GLN A 130 14.76 -11.25 8.58
C GLN A 130 14.06 -10.21 7.68
N PRO A 131 12.75 -10.35 7.43
CA PRO A 131 11.98 -9.37 6.68
C PRO A 131 12.07 -7.96 7.29
N ARG A 132 12.48 -6.98 6.50
CA ARG A 132 12.58 -5.58 6.91
C ARG A 132 11.36 -4.79 6.50
N LEU A 133 10.69 -4.20 7.48
CA LEU A 133 9.51 -3.37 7.26
C LEU A 133 9.91 -2.03 6.63
N VAL A 134 9.46 -1.76 5.40
CA VAL A 134 9.68 -0.49 4.71
C VAL A 134 8.65 0.54 5.13
N THR A 135 7.38 0.17 5.04
CA THR A 135 6.26 1.02 5.45
C THR A 135 5.04 0.18 5.79
N ALA A 136 4.20 0.67 6.69
CA ALA A 136 2.93 0.04 7.01
C ALA A 136 1.84 1.09 7.21
N LYS A 137 0.59 0.69 6.96
CA LYS A 137 -0.61 1.46 7.26
C LYS A 137 -1.63 0.55 7.95
N PRO A 138 -2.36 1.04 8.97
CA PRO A 138 -3.39 0.24 9.63
C PRO A 138 -4.54 -0.04 8.65
N VAL A 139 -5.09 -1.26 8.73
CA VAL A 139 -6.33 -1.63 8.05
C VAL A 139 -7.45 -1.55 9.08
N THR A 140 -8.40 -0.64 8.83
CA THR A 140 -9.58 -0.47 9.69
C THR A 140 -10.68 -1.41 9.25
N ILE A 141 -11.01 -2.38 10.10
CA ILE A 141 -12.20 -3.20 9.94
C ILE A 141 -13.37 -2.43 10.53
N ILE A 142 -14.41 -2.18 9.73
CA ILE A 142 -15.57 -1.36 10.14
C ILE A 142 -16.74 -2.23 10.58
N ASN A 143 -16.81 -3.48 10.11
CA ASN A 143 -17.88 -4.40 10.48
C ASN A 143 -17.77 -4.77 11.97
N GLU A 144 -18.77 -4.37 12.76
CA GLU A 144 -18.79 -4.57 14.21
C GLU A 144 -18.86 -6.04 14.62
N ASP A 145 -19.56 -6.88 13.86
CA ASP A 145 -19.67 -8.31 14.16
C ASP A 145 -18.34 -9.01 13.92
N ILE A 146 -17.63 -8.58 12.87
CA ILE A 146 -16.26 -8.99 12.62
C ILE A 146 -15.32 -8.45 13.71
N LEU A 147 -15.42 -7.19 14.11
CA LEU A 147 -14.59 -6.61 15.19
C LEU A 147 -14.77 -7.36 16.51
N LYS A 148 -16.01 -7.74 16.86
CA LYS A 148 -16.30 -8.58 18.02
C LYS A 148 -15.65 -9.96 17.89
N ALA A 149 -15.74 -10.57 16.71
CA ALA A 149 -15.19 -11.89 16.43
C ALA A 149 -13.65 -11.94 16.45
N ILE A 150 -12.97 -10.98 15.84
CA ILE A 150 -11.49 -10.93 15.76
C ILE A 150 -10.84 -10.40 17.05
N GLY A 151 -11.63 -9.88 17.99
CA GLY A 151 -11.18 -9.39 19.29
C GLY A 151 -10.10 -8.31 19.18
N LYS A 152 -8.91 -8.60 19.72
CA LYS A 152 -7.76 -7.66 19.73
C LYS A 152 -6.85 -7.82 18.49
N ALA A 153 -7.32 -8.49 17.44
CA ALA A 153 -6.59 -8.60 16.18
C ALA A 153 -6.42 -7.20 15.55
N ARG A 154 -5.21 -6.91 15.07
CA ARG A 154 -4.87 -5.66 14.40
C ARG A 154 -4.27 -6.01 13.05
N PHE A 155 -4.79 -5.36 12.03
CA PHE A 155 -4.39 -5.58 10.65
C PHE A 155 -3.59 -4.38 10.15
N VAL A 156 -2.57 -4.67 9.35
CA VAL A 156 -1.78 -3.66 8.66
C VAL A 156 -1.59 -4.09 7.21
N THR A 157 -1.63 -3.15 6.29
CA THR A 157 -1.00 -3.34 4.99
C THR A 157 0.44 -2.90 5.15
N ALA A 158 1.38 -3.78 4.81
CA ALA A 158 2.80 -3.52 5.00
C ALA A 158 3.57 -3.87 3.74
N ILE A 159 4.62 -3.10 3.49
CA ILE A 159 5.64 -3.40 2.49
C ILE A 159 6.87 -3.90 3.22
N PHE A 160 7.29 -5.11 2.89
CA PHE A 160 8.51 -5.72 3.39
C PHE A 160 9.53 -5.87 2.28
N ARG A 161 10.80 -5.91 2.68
CA ARG A 161 11.90 -6.39 1.84
C ARG A 161 12.68 -7.48 2.55
N CYS A 162 13.13 -8.48 1.80
CA CYS A 162 13.97 -9.56 2.30
C CYS A 162 15.11 -9.79 1.31
N PHE A 163 16.32 -10.07 1.79
CA PHE A 163 17.47 -10.37 0.93
C PHE A 163 17.87 -11.84 1.09
N LYS A 164 18.25 -12.47 -0.02
CA LYS A 164 18.91 -13.78 0.01
C LYS A 164 20.42 -13.55 0.09
N LEU A 165 21.05 -13.81 1.23
CA LEU A 165 22.49 -13.60 1.38
C LEU A 165 23.29 -14.87 1.07
N PRO A 166 24.54 -14.73 0.59
CA PRO A 166 25.46 -15.85 0.40
C PRO A 166 26.05 -16.31 1.74
N PHE A 167 25.27 -16.95 2.62
CA PHE A 167 25.72 -17.30 3.98
C PHE A 167 26.85 -18.34 4.08
N ASN A 168 27.27 -18.95 2.97
CA ASN A 168 28.28 -20.02 2.94
C ASN A 168 29.60 -19.64 2.27
N ASP A 169 29.81 -18.37 1.92
CA ASP A 169 31.08 -17.91 1.35
C ASP A 169 31.98 -17.36 2.45
N ASN A 170 33.22 -17.87 2.56
CA ASN A 170 34.23 -17.39 3.53
C ASN A 170 34.47 -15.85 3.44
N ASP A 171 34.11 -15.25 2.31
CA ASP A 171 34.20 -13.81 2.02
C ASP A 171 33.17 -12.94 2.77
N THR A 172 32.15 -13.51 3.44
CA THR A 172 31.18 -12.71 4.21
C THR A 172 31.61 -12.38 5.63
N THR A 173 32.68 -13.01 6.12
CA THR A 173 33.19 -12.81 7.49
C THR A 173 33.62 -11.38 7.77
N GLN A 174 34.05 -10.64 6.73
CA GLN A 174 34.41 -9.22 6.83
C GLN A 174 33.23 -8.34 7.28
N PHE A 175 31.99 -8.77 7.03
CA PHE A 175 30.79 -8.01 7.39
C PHE A 175 30.34 -8.19 8.84
N ASN A 176 31.03 -9.01 9.64
CA ASN A 176 30.68 -9.29 11.05
C ASN A 176 31.03 -8.15 12.03
N VAL A 177 31.45 -6.99 11.52
CA VAL A 177 31.70 -5.77 12.30
C VAL A 177 30.68 -4.70 11.93
N PRO A 178 30.46 -3.67 12.78
CA PRO A 178 29.71 -2.49 12.37
C PRO A 178 30.36 -1.82 11.16
N TYR A 179 29.52 -1.26 10.27
CA TYR A 179 29.96 -0.51 9.11
C TYR A 179 29.48 0.93 9.18
N GLN A 180 30.33 1.84 8.74
CA GLN A 180 29.91 3.17 8.33
C GLN A 180 29.62 3.14 6.83
N LEU A 181 28.42 3.56 6.44
CA LEU A 181 27.96 3.55 5.07
C LEU A 181 27.70 4.98 4.59
N THR A 182 28.09 5.25 3.34
CA THR A 182 27.82 6.53 2.66
C THR A 182 27.03 6.28 1.39
N TYR A 183 25.90 6.96 1.22
CA TYR A 183 25.13 6.92 -0.02
C TYR A 183 25.71 7.91 -1.02
N GLU A 184 26.61 7.45 -1.88
CA GLU A 184 27.46 8.35 -2.69
C GLU A 184 26.92 8.56 -4.10
N THR A 185 26.35 7.51 -4.70
CA THR A 185 25.76 7.58 -6.05
C THR A 185 24.25 7.36 -5.92
N PRO A 186 23.45 8.43 -5.78
CA PRO A 186 22.03 8.27 -5.57
C PRO A 186 21.32 7.57 -6.72
N LEU A 187 20.29 6.81 -6.38
CA LEU A 187 19.43 6.12 -7.33
C LEU A 187 18.53 7.17 -7.99
N PRO A 188 18.21 7.05 -9.30
CA PRO A 188 17.42 8.06 -10.03
C PRO A 188 16.02 8.37 -9.46
N SER A 189 15.48 7.54 -8.57
CA SER A 189 14.19 7.77 -7.90
C SER A 189 14.31 8.01 -6.39
N CYS A 190 15.54 8.08 -5.89
CA CYS A 190 15.88 8.30 -4.48
C CYS A 190 17.07 9.27 -4.38
N GLU A 191 17.06 10.32 -5.21
CA GLU A 191 18.17 11.29 -5.29
C GLU A 191 18.35 12.07 -3.99
N GLU A 192 17.26 12.37 -3.29
CA GLU A 192 17.31 13.12 -2.02
C GLU A 192 17.45 12.19 -0.81
N GLU A 193 16.68 11.10 -0.78
CA GLU A 193 16.61 10.19 0.37
C GLU A 193 16.32 8.76 -0.11
N PHE A 194 17.07 7.78 0.40
CA PHE A 194 16.82 6.36 0.19
C PHE A 194 16.36 5.69 1.48
N PHE A 195 15.08 5.31 1.53
CA PHE A 195 14.52 4.53 2.63
C PHE A 195 14.81 3.05 2.43
N PHE A 196 15.86 2.56 3.08
CA PHE A 196 16.13 1.13 3.13
C PHE A 196 15.00 0.43 3.89
N ASP A 197 14.63 0.92 5.05
CA ASP A 197 13.45 0.46 5.77
C ASP A 197 12.82 1.60 6.60
N HIS A 198 11.91 1.26 7.52
CA HIS A 198 11.23 2.26 8.33
C HIS A 198 12.11 2.95 9.38
N LEU A 199 13.28 2.38 9.71
CA LEU A 199 14.27 2.90 10.65
C LEU A 199 15.45 3.54 9.94
N ILE A 200 15.86 2.96 8.81
CA ILE A 200 17.09 3.31 8.12
C ILE A 200 16.77 4.11 6.87
N GLN A 201 17.26 5.33 6.90
CA GLN A 201 17.15 6.30 5.82
C GLN A 201 18.54 6.83 5.53
N PHE A 202 18.95 6.72 4.27
CA PHE A 202 20.22 7.27 3.80
C PHE A 202 19.98 8.57 3.04
N LYS A 203 20.88 9.53 3.25
CA LYS A 203 20.93 10.79 2.51
C LYS A 203 22.27 10.88 1.78
N PRO A 204 22.30 11.47 0.58
CA PRO A 204 23.53 11.57 -0.19
C PRO A 204 24.66 12.22 0.60
N GLY A 205 25.82 11.58 0.64
CA GLY A 205 27.02 12.07 1.32
C GLY A 205 26.95 12.08 2.86
N GLU A 206 25.85 11.68 3.48
CA GLU A 206 25.76 11.54 4.93
C GLU A 206 26.31 10.17 5.38
N LEU A 207 27.11 10.18 6.45
CA LEU A 207 27.63 8.98 7.10
C LEU A 207 26.57 8.37 8.00
N LEU A 208 26.26 7.09 7.81
CA LEU A 208 25.36 6.34 8.67
C LEU A 208 26.01 5.05 9.15
N VAL A 209 26.10 4.89 10.48
CA VAL A 209 26.61 3.67 11.09
C VAL A 209 25.50 2.62 11.16
N VAL A 210 25.77 1.44 10.60
CA VAL A 210 24.92 0.25 10.71
C VAL A 210 25.61 -0.77 11.60
N ASN A 211 24.95 -1.13 12.70
CA ASN A 211 25.45 -2.12 13.66
C ASN A 211 25.03 -3.56 13.32
N ASP A 212 24.04 -3.74 12.43
CA ASP A 212 23.57 -5.05 12.00
C ASP A 212 24.33 -5.47 10.73
N PRO A 213 25.20 -6.50 10.82
CA PRO A 213 25.98 -7.05 9.71
C PRO A 213 25.17 -7.38 8.46
N SER A 214 23.93 -7.83 8.66
CA SER A 214 23.06 -8.26 7.56
C SER A 214 22.71 -7.12 6.62
N ILE A 215 22.69 -5.87 7.10
CA ILE A 215 22.37 -4.69 6.29
C ILE A 215 23.54 -4.33 5.37
N ALA A 216 24.74 -4.21 5.95
CA ALA A 216 25.93 -3.88 5.18
C ALA A 216 26.18 -4.96 4.12
N LEU A 217 26.07 -6.24 4.51
CA LEU A 217 26.17 -7.36 3.59
C LEU A 217 25.09 -7.29 2.50
N ALA A 218 23.81 -7.10 2.85
CA ALA A 218 22.72 -7.00 1.89
C ALA A 218 22.93 -5.88 0.86
N LEU A 219 23.35 -4.69 1.30
CA LEU A 219 23.64 -3.58 0.40
C LEU A 219 24.85 -3.88 -0.50
N ASN A 220 25.88 -4.55 0.05
CA ASN A 220 27.11 -4.86 -0.69
C ASN A 220 26.94 -5.96 -1.74
N VAL A 221 26.13 -6.99 -1.48
CA VAL A 221 25.96 -8.12 -2.41
C VAL A 221 24.79 -7.91 -3.38
N SER A 222 23.93 -6.91 -3.14
CA SER A 222 22.78 -6.63 -4.00
C SER A 222 23.10 -5.60 -5.08
N ARG A 223 22.08 -5.30 -5.91
CA ARG A 223 22.12 -4.24 -6.92
C ARG A 223 22.41 -2.84 -6.37
N TYR A 224 22.44 -2.66 -5.04
CA TYR A 224 22.73 -1.40 -4.38
C TYR A 224 24.22 -1.15 -4.18
N LYS A 225 25.09 -2.14 -4.40
CA LYS A 225 26.52 -2.07 -4.11
C LYS A 225 27.17 -0.78 -4.60
N ASP A 226 26.95 -0.45 -5.86
CA ASP A 226 27.61 0.69 -6.53
C ASP A 226 27.06 2.05 -6.07
N ASN A 227 25.99 2.06 -5.27
CA ASN A 227 25.42 3.28 -4.69
C ASN A 227 26.03 3.63 -3.33
N PHE A 228 26.77 2.71 -2.70
CA PHE A 228 27.26 2.84 -1.34
C PHE A 228 28.77 2.69 -1.23
N ILE A 229 29.37 3.48 -0.34
CA ILE A 229 30.72 3.26 0.18
C ILE A 229 30.60 2.50 1.51
N PHE A 230 31.49 1.53 1.73
CA PHE A 230 31.49 0.62 2.87
C PHE A 230 32.79 0.75 3.65
N ASP A 231 32.75 1.37 4.83
CA ASP A 231 33.91 1.53 5.70
C ASP A 231 33.71 0.68 6.98
N PRO A 232 34.51 -0.38 7.21
CA PRO A 232 34.41 -1.17 8.44
C PRO A 232 34.90 -0.36 9.65
N ILE A 233 34.22 -0.49 10.78
CA ILE A 233 34.61 0.17 12.03
C ILE A 233 35.42 -0.79 12.89
N GLU A 234 36.75 -0.74 12.75
CA GLU A 234 37.72 -1.50 13.53
C GLU A 234 38.02 -0.79 14.86
N ASP A 235 37.08 -0.79 15.83
CA ASP A 235 37.42 -0.26 17.17
C ASP A 235 36.99 -1.18 18.33
N THR A 236 38.02 -1.66 19.02
CA THR A 236 38.05 -2.63 20.13
C THR A 236 37.46 -2.14 21.47
N ASN A 237 36.69 -1.05 21.48
CA ASN A 237 36.19 -0.40 22.71
C ASN A 237 34.70 -0.03 22.71
N MET A 238 33.90 -0.52 21.76
CA MET A 238 32.45 -0.54 21.93
C MET A 238 32.10 -1.70 22.85
N GLY A 239 31.89 -1.39 24.13
CA GLY A 239 31.54 -2.36 25.17
C GLY A 239 30.48 -3.33 24.69
N THR A 240 30.73 -4.61 24.97
CA THR A 240 29.81 -5.74 24.82
C THR A 240 28.44 -5.38 25.38
N THR A 241 27.61 -4.80 24.52
CA THR A 241 26.17 -4.89 24.66
C THR A 241 25.79 -5.87 23.57
N THR A 242 25.09 -6.93 23.93
CA THR A 242 24.53 -7.98 23.03
C THR A 242 25.29 -9.29 22.86
N ILE A 243 25.62 -10.01 23.95
CA ILE A 243 25.59 -11.49 23.96
C ILE A 243 25.14 -11.97 25.36
N GLU A 244 23.91 -11.68 25.75
CA GLU A 244 23.26 -12.35 26.89
C GLU A 244 21.78 -12.56 26.56
N THR A 245 21.48 -13.52 25.68
CA THR A 245 20.20 -14.30 25.62
C THR A 245 20.16 -15.26 24.40
N ILE A 246 21.22 -16.06 24.20
CA ILE A 246 21.18 -17.17 23.20
C ILE A 246 21.55 -18.50 23.87
N GLU A 247 20.85 -18.85 24.95
CA GLU A 247 20.91 -20.23 25.49
C GLU A 247 19.56 -20.97 25.44
N GLU A 248 18.45 -20.37 24.98
CA GLU A 248 17.12 -21.01 25.08
C GLU A 248 16.40 -21.34 23.75
N LEU A 249 17.07 -21.29 22.60
CA LEU A 249 16.47 -21.77 21.34
C LEU A 249 17.22 -23.00 20.79
N GLN A 250 17.23 -24.08 21.57
CA GLN A 250 17.64 -25.41 21.09
C GLN A 250 16.51 -26.02 20.26
N GLY A 251 16.65 -26.01 18.93
CA GLY A 251 15.67 -26.65 18.04
C GLY A 251 15.88 -26.45 16.54
N SER A 252 17.12 -26.42 16.03
CA SER A 252 17.38 -26.56 14.59
C SER A 252 18.84 -27.01 14.35
N ASN A 253 19.03 -28.03 13.50
CA ASN A 253 20.34 -28.59 13.13
C ASN A 253 20.95 -27.91 11.88
N ASP A 254 20.34 -26.83 11.37
CA ASP A 254 20.82 -26.12 10.20
C ASP A 254 21.57 -24.83 10.59
N ASP A 255 22.82 -24.71 10.14
CA ASP A 255 23.71 -23.60 10.51
C ASP A 255 23.26 -22.26 9.88
N GLN A 256 22.56 -22.29 8.74
CA GLN A 256 21.95 -21.08 8.15
C GLN A 256 20.81 -20.54 9.01
N THR A 257 19.97 -21.42 9.53
CA THR A 257 18.87 -21.05 10.45
C THR A 257 19.40 -20.43 11.75
N LYS A 258 20.49 -20.94 12.32
CA LYS A 258 21.10 -20.39 13.54
C LYS A 258 21.69 -18.99 13.33
N ILE A 259 22.29 -18.75 12.18
CA ILE A 259 22.88 -17.45 11.80
C ILE A 259 21.79 -16.41 11.52
N CYS A 260 20.70 -16.77 10.83
CA CYS A 260 19.57 -15.84 10.64
C CYS A 260 18.89 -15.45 11.97
N LEU A 261 18.89 -16.36 12.96
CA LEU A 261 18.34 -16.10 14.29
C LEU A 261 19.28 -15.21 15.14
N SER A 262 20.61 -15.33 15.02
CA SER A 262 21.59 -14.59 15.83
C SER A 262 21.62 -13.08 15.56
N TYR A 263 21.17 -12.62 14.38
CA TYR A 263 21.10 -11.19 14.02
C TYR A 263 19.75 -10.52 14.34
N SER A 264 18.89 -11.18 15.14
CA SER A 264 17.55 -10.67 15.50
C SER A 264 17.59 -9.55 16.55
N PHE A 265 18.00 -8.34 16.17
CA PHE A 265 17.83 -7.15 17.01
C PHE A 265 16.62 -6.32 16.60
N HIS A 266 15.66 -6.25 17.53
CA HIS A 266 14.43 -5.45 17.56
C HIS A 266 13.27 -5.88 16.63
N LEU A 267 12.50 -6.86 17.11
CA LEU A 267 11.08 -7.03 16.78
C LEU A 267 10.31 -5.73 17.10
N ILE A 268 10.16 -4.85 16.11
CA ILE A 268 9.21 -3.75 16.21
C ILE A 268 7.92 -4.21 15.53
N ASP A 269 6.88 -4.38 16.35
CA ASP A 269 5.49 -4.52 15.89
C ASP A 269 5.22 -3.43 14.82
N PRO A 270 4.86 -3.78 13.58
CA PRO A 270 4.55 -2.81 12.54
C PRO A 270 3.55 -1.73 13.01
N TYR A 271 2.67 -2.08 13.95
CA TYR A 271 1.75 -1.15 14.61
C TYR A 271 2.45 -0.14 15.51
N ILE A 272 3.48 -0.54 16.27
CA ILE A 272 4.31 0.34 17.11
C ILE A 272 5.17 1.26 16.23
N SER A 273 5.68 0.76 15.10
CA SER A 273 6.40 1.57 14.10
C SER A 273 5.52 2.68 13.52
N ILE A 274 4.27 2.36 13.17
CA ILE A 274 3.25 3.33 12.75
C ILE A 274 3.01 4.37 13.86
N GLN A 275 2.81 3.95 15.11
CA GLN A 275 2.59 4.88 16.23
C GLN A 275 3.79 5.82 16.46
N ARG A 276 5.02 5.33 16.29
CA ARG A 276 6.23 6.17 16.38
C ARG A 276 6.31 7.18 15.25
N LYS A 277 5.99 6.81 14.00
CA LYS A 277 5.91 7.74 12.86
C LYS A 277 4.81 8.80 13.06
N ILE A 278 3.63 8.40 13.53
CA ILE A 278 2.53 9.32 13.88
C ILE A 278 2.97 10.28 15.00
N ASN A 279 3.61 9.79 16.05
CA ASN A 279 4.11 10.62 17.15
C ASN A 279 5.26 11.55 16.74
N HIS A 280 6.14 11.12 15.83
CA HIS A 280 7.21 11.95 15.29
C HIS A 280 6.67 13.05 14.37
N TYR A 281 5.69 12.74 13.52
CA TYR A 281 4.98 13.71 12.70
C TYR A 281 4.24 14.73 13.58
N ASN A 282 3.52 14.26 14.60
CA ASN A 282 2.84 15.11 15.58
C ASN A 282 3.83 16.00 16.35
N LYS A 283 5.00 15.47 16.76
CA LYS A 283 6.07 16.28 17.39
C LYS A 283 6.60 17.39 16.48
N ARG A 284 6.83 17.11 15.19
CA ARG A 284 7.27 18.13 14.21
C ARG A 284 6.20 19.20 13.95
N SER A 285 4.92 18.85 13.92
CA SER A 285 3.83 19.83 13.84
C SER A 285 3.61 20.62 15.14
N ILE A 286 4.08 20.11 16.28
CA ILE A 286 3.99 20.80 17.59
C ILE A 286 5.19 21.75 17.81
N THR A 287 6.30 21.62 17.07
CA THR A 287 7.49 22.49 17.25
C THR A 287 7.45 23.81 16.48
N LEU A 288 6.34 24.15 15.83
CA LEU A 288 6.20 25.40 15.07
C LEU A 288 5.14 26.38 15.61
N ASN A 289 4.60 26.19 16.82
CA ASN A 289 3.84 27.22 17.53
C ASN A 289 3.86 26.97 19.05
N THR A 290 4.53 27.84 19.80
CA THR A 290 4.30 28.09 21.25
C THR A 290 3.38 29.31 21.40
N PRO A 291 2.67 29.56 22.53
CA PRO A 291 2.84 28.98 23.87
C PRO A 291 1.54 28.46 24.56
N SER A 292 1.79 27.80 25.70
CA SER A 292 0.92 27.50 26.85
C SER A 292 -0.51 28.05 26.87
N ASN A 293 -1.49 27.15 27.05
CA ASN A 293 -2.49 27.31 28.11
C ASN A 293 -3.03 25.94 28.55
N ASN A 294 -3.03 25.76 29.87
CA ASN A 294 -3.65 24.64 30.57
C ASN A 294 -5.16 24.72 30.41
N GLU A 295 -5.80 23.61 30.02
CA GLU A 295 -7.12 23.28 30.54
C GLU A 295 -7.35 21.77 30.48
N LYS A 296 -7.52 21.18 31.67
CA LYS A 296 -8.00 19.82 31.86
C LYS A 296 -9.46 19.77 31.41
N GLN A 297 -9.79 18.90 30.47
CA GLN A 297 -11.15 18.36 30.37
C GLN A 297 -11.12 16.85 30.26
N THR A 298 -11.26 16.23 31.43
CA THR A 298 -11.93 14.95 31.61
C THR A 298 -13.36 15.04 31.07
N SER A 299 -13.74 14.19 30.11
CA SER A 299 -15.10 13.69 29.98
C SER A 299 -15.08 12.35 29.22
N THR A 300 -15.21 11.26 29.98
CA THR A 300 -16.44 10.45 30.11
C THR A 300 -16.74 9.62 28.87
N ILE A 301 -16.39 8.34 29.00
CA ILE A 301 -16.87 7.22 28.19
C ILE A 301 -18.41 7.28 28.16
N GLN A 302 -18.99 7.57 27.00
CA GLN A 302 -20.39 7.28 26.72
C GLN A 302 -20.48 6.10 25.76
N ASN A 303 -21.08 5.04 26.28
CA ASN A 303 -21.43 3.80 25.62
C ASN A 303 -22.48 3.97 24.52
N ASN A 304 -22.42 3.07 23.53
CA ASN A 304 -23.51 2.49 22.74
C ASN A 304 -24.37 3.38 21.83
N LYS A 305 -24.10 3.37 20.52
CA LYS A 305 -25.11 3.47 19.44
C LYS A 305 -24.69 2.66 18.20
N LEU A 306 -25.61 1.81 17.70
CA LEU A 306 -25.52 0.92 16.52
C LEU A 306 -25.10 1.62 15.20
N PRO A 307 -24.63 0.86 14.17
CA PRO A 307 -24.25 1.40 12.87
C PRO A 307 -25.48 1.94 12.10
N PHE A 308 -25.32 3.04 11.37
CA PHE A 308 -26.32 3.76 10.55
C PHE A 308 -27.79 3.54 10.96
N GLN A 309 -28.29 4.34 11.90
CA GLN A 309 -29.72 4.39 12.21
C GLN A 309 -30.45 5.15 11.11
N PHE A 310 -30.89 4.43 10.07
CA PHE A 310 -31.77 4.99 9.05
C PHE A 310 -33.09 5.43 9.68
N PRO A 311 -33.68 6.54 9.20
CA PRO A 311 -35.07 6.85 9.53
C PRO A 311 -35.98 5.67 9.13
N PRO A 312 -37.12 5.47 9.83
CA PRO A 312 -37.98 4.32 9.61
C PRO A 312 -38.64 4.36 8.23
N GLY A 313 -38.61 3.23 7.53
CA GLY A 313 -39.25 3.08 6.22
C GLY A 313 -39.16 1.64 5.69
N LYS A 314 -39.90 1.33 4.62
CA LYS A 314 -39.91 0.00 3.99
C LYS A 314 -39.31 0.05 2.58
N PRO A 315 -38.66 -1.03 2.11
CA PRO A 315 -38.01 -1.07 0.80
C PRO A 315 -38.92 -0.74 -0.40
N ASN A 316 -40.22 -1.06 -0.32
CA ASN A 316 -41.15 -0.86 -1.45
C ASN A 316 -41.81 0.52 -1.45
N ASP A 317 -41.56 1.35 -0.43
CA ASP A 317 -42.12 2.69 -0.33
C ASP A 317 -41.22 3.72 -1.05
N GLN A 318 -41.72 4.94 -1.25
CA GLN A 318 -40.87 6.07 -1.66
C GLN A 318 -40.08 6.60 -0.45
N PRO A 319 -38.84 7.08 -0.64
CA PRO A 319 -38.08 7.69 0.44
C PRO A 319 -38.73 8.99 0.92
N THR A 320 -38.67 9.25 2.23
CA THR A 320 -39.03 10.55 2.79
C THR A 320 -37.90 11.56 2.60
N ILE A 321 -38.19 12.85 2.73
CA ILE A 321 -37.17 13.91 2.74
C ILE A 321 -36.12 13.69 3.85
N GLU A 322 -36.49 13.05 4.96
CA GLU A 322 -35.56 12.70 6.03
C GLU A 322 -34.56 11.63 5.58
N HIS A 323 -34.98 10.63 4.80
CA HIS A 323 -34.07 9.66 4.18
C HIS A 323 -33.06 10.36 3.27
N LEU A 324 -33.53 11.28 2.42
CA LEU A 324 -32.67 12.01 1.48
C LEU A 324 -31.68 12.91 2.21
N ARG A 325 -32.11 13.65 3.24
CA ARG A 325 -31.22 14.48 4.08
C ARG A 325 -30.22 13.65 4.86
N TYR A 326 -30.62 12.48 5.35
CA TYR A 326 -29.71 11.56 6.03
C TYR A 326 -28.60 11.11 5.09
N ILE A 327 -28.95 10.60 3.90
CA ILE A 327 -27.99 10.19 2.88
C ILE A 327 -27.08 11.35 2.46
N GLU A 328 -27.63 12.54 2.24
CA GLU A 328 -26.86 13.73 1.93
C GLU A 328 -25.77 14.01 2.98
N ASN A 329 -26.15 14.02 4.27
CA ASN A 329 -25.24 14.27 5.37
C ASN A 329 -24.16 13.19 5.51
N GLN A 330 -24.50 11.93 5.26
CA GLN A 330 -23.51 10.85 5.26
C GLN A 330 -22.52 11.02 4.09
N LEU A 331 -23.02 11.24 2.87
CA LEU A 331 -22.17 11.40 1.69
C LEU A 331 -21.23 12.61 1.80
N LYS A 332 -21.68 13.71 2.41
CA LYS A 332 -20.83 14.88 2.71
C LYS A 332 -19.62 14.56 3.59
N GLN A 333 -19.75 13.61 4.51
CA GLN A 333 -18.67 13.18 5.38
C GLN A 333 -17.77 12.13 4.72
N ILE A 334 -18.35 11.26 3.89
CA ILE A 334 -17.66 10.10 3.30
C ILE A 334 -16.82 10.49 2.09
N LEU A 335 -17.39 11.29 1.17
CA LEU A 335 -16.78 11.54 -0.14
C LEU A 335 -15.44 12.31 -0.08
N PRO A 336 -15.23 13.32 0.78
CA PRO A 336 -13.92 13.98 0.92
C PRO A 336 -12.80 13.02 1.30
N ASP A 337 -13.13 11.98 2.08
CA ASP A 337 -12.21 10.95 2.55
C ASP A 337 -12.28 9.66 1.70
N PHE A 338 -12.91 9.70 0.53
CA PHE A 338 -13.14 8.51 -0.29
C PHE A 338 -11.84 7.77 -0.64
N CYS A 339 -10.71 8.44 -0.85
CA CYS A 339 -9.42 7.78 -1.09
C CYS A 339 -8.65 7.40 0.18
N LYS A 340 -9.11 7.82 1.36
CA LYS A 340 -8.42 7.66 2.65
C LYS A 340 -9.09 6.65 3.57
N ARG A 341 -10.41 6.48 3.46
CA ARG A 341 -11.23 5.61 4.31
C ARG A 341 -12.00 4.58 3.47
N MET A 342 -12.32 3.45 4.09
CA MET A 342 -13.18 2.45 3.45
C MET A 342 -14.59 3.03 3.20
N HIS A 343 -15.21 2.64 2.09
CA HIS A 343 -16.53 3.14 1.72
C HIS A 343 -17.59 2.39 2.55
N PRO A 344 -18.53 3.07 3.22
CA PRO A 344 -19.54 2.39 4.02
C PRO A 344 -20.65 1.81 3.13
N TYR A 345 -20.46 0.56 2.72
CA TYR A 345 -21.40 -0.14 1.84
C TYR A 345 -22.77 -0.44 2.49
N ALA A 346 -22.88 -0.33 3.82
CA ALA A 346 -24.15 -0.44 4.54
C ALA A 346 -25.18 0.64 4.13
N LEU A 347 -24.72 1.77 3.54
CA LEU A 347 -25.57 2.79 2.95
C LEU A 347 -26.31 2.34 1.68
N TYR A 348 -25.92 1.21 1.11
CA TYR A 348 -26.39 0.74 -0.18
C TYR A 348 -27.23 -0.53 -0.03
N THR A 349 -28.11 -0.77 -0.99
CA THR A 349 -28.87 -2.01 -1.06
C THR A 349 -28.03 -3.11 -1.71
N ALA A 350 -28.28 -4.38 -1.36
CA ALA A 350 -27.51 -5.51 -1.90
C ALA A 350 -27.66 -5.63 -3.44
N ASP A 351 -28.82 -5.26 -3.95
CA ASP A 351 -29.24 -5.28 -5.36
C ASP A 351 -28.90 -4.00 -6.13
N MET A 352 -28.05 -3.13 -5.58
CA MET A 352 -27.84 -1.80 -6.14
C MET A 352 -27.25 -1.82 -7.57
N THR A 353 -27.52 -0.78 -8.35
CA THR A 353 -26.97 -0.60 -9.70
C THR A 353 -25.99 0.57 -9.76
N PHE A 354 -24.78 0.33 -10.27
CA PHE A 354 -23.78 1.35 -10.53
C PHE A 354 -23.67 1.64 -12.03
N GLU A 355 -23.95 2.88 -12.42
CA GLU A 355 -23.88 3.36 -13.80
C GLU A 355 -22.74 4.36 -13.95
N ASN A 356 -21.63 3.93 -14.54
CA ASN A 356 -20.44 4.76 -14.69
C ASN A 356 -20.34 5.30 -16.13
N TYR A 357 -20.87 6.50 -16.35
CA TYR A 357 -20.77 7.26 -17.60
C TYR A 357 -19.51 8.17 -17.64
N TYR A 358 -18.65 8.07 -16.63
CA TYR A 358 -17.35 8.74 -16.66
C TYR A 358 -16.39 8.10 -17.68
N GLN A 359 -16.62 6.83 -18.02
CA GLN A 359 -15.86 6.06 -18.99
C GLN A 359 -16.64 5.93 -20.30
N ASP A 360 -15.92 5.85 -21.41
CA ASP A 360 -16.48 5.60 -22.74
C ASP A 360 -15.89 4.29 -23.28
N PRO A 361 -16.70 3.24 -23.54
CA PRO A 361 -18.16 3.19 -23.35
C PRO A 361 -18.59 3.15 -21.87
N PRO A 362 -19.83 3.57 -21.55
CA PRO A 362 -20.37 3.52 -20.18
C PRO A 362 -20.40 2.10 -19.62
N LYS A 363 -20.10 1.97 -18.32
CA LYS A 363 -20.11 0.68 -17.63
C LYS A 363 -21.24 0.59 -16.62
N ILE A 364 -22.16 -0.35 -16.82
CA ILE A 364 -23.28 -0.62 -15.91
C ILE A 364 -23.03 -1.93 -15.17
N ILE A 365 -23.12 -1.90 -13.85
CA ILE A 365 -22.81 -3.02 -12.97
C ILE A 365 -23.93 -3.15 -11.94
N LYS A 366 -24.32 -4.38 -11.62
CA LYS A 366 -25.35 -4.67 -10.62
C LYS A 366 -24.76 -5.45 -9.44
N GLY A 367 -25.31 -5.22 -8.26
CA GLY A 367 -24.91 -5.86 -7.02
C GLY A 367 -23.87 -5.07 -6.22
N ALA A 368 -24.06 -5.03 -4.90
CA ALA A 368 -23.20 -4.29 -3.98
C ALA A 368 -21.73 -4.74 -4.01
N GLY A 369 -21.47 -6.04 -4.17
CA GLY A 369 -20.10 -6.57 -4.26
C GLY A 369 -19.36 -6.10 -5.52
N SER A 370 -20.01 -6.15 -6.69
CA SER A 370 -19.42 -5.68 -7.95
C SER A 370 -19.26 -4.16 -7.98
N TYR A 371 -20.15 -3.43 -7.32
CA TYR A 371 -20.00 -1.99 -7.08
C TYR A 371 -18.80 -1.67 -6.19
N ALA A 372 -18.62 -2.38 -5.08
CA ALA A 372 -17.46 -2.23 -4.19
C ALA A 372 -16.14 -2.43 -4.93
N LEU A 373 -16.05 -3.48 -5.74
CA LEU A 373 -14.88 -3.75 -6.58
C LEU A 373 -14.63 -2.63 -7.59
N SER A 374 -15.69 -2.05 -8.15
CA SER A 374 -15.58 -0.94 -9.11
C SER A 374 -15.04 0.34 -8.47
N LEU A 375 -15.53 0.68 -7.27
CA LEU A 375 -15.02 1.81 -6.50
C LEU A 375 -13.56 1.61 -6.07
N PHE A 376 -13.18 0.38 -5.71
CA PHE A 376 -11.79 0.02 -5.42
C PHE A 376 -10.87 0.33 -6.61
N TRP A 377 -11.23 -0.11 -7.81
CA TRP A 377 -10.44 0.18 -9.01
C TRP A 377 -10.38 1.68 -9.34
N ILE A 378 -11.47 2.41 -9.13
CA ILE A 378 -11.47 3.87 -9.28
C ILE A 378 -10.48 4.51 -8.29
N ARG A 379 -10.50 4.11 -7.02
CA ARG A 379 -9.55 4.60 -6.00
C ARG A 379 -8.11 4.30 -6.38
N LEU A 380 -7.85 3.09 -6.87
CA LEU A 380 -6.50 2.64 -7.24
C LEU A 380 -5.98 3.45 -8.43
N LYS A 381 -6.80 3.65 -9.47
CA LYS A 381 -6.47 4.50 -10.62
C LYS A 381 -6.22 5.96 -10.23
N LEU A 382 -7.04 6.50 -9.33
CA LEU A 382 -6.89 7.86 -8.84
C LEU A 382 -5.60 8.06 -8.05
N ASN A 383 -5.29 7.16 -7.11
CA ASN A 383 -4.05 7.21 -6.33
C ASN A 383 -2.80 6.95 -7.19
N PHE A 384 -2.91 6.17 -8.27
CA PHE A 384 -1.82 6.01 -9.23
C PHE A 384 -1.59 7.28 -10.06
N LYS A 385 -2.67 7.98 -10.44
CA LYS A 385 -2.61 9.15 -11.32
C LYS A 385 -2.20 10.43 -10.59
N LEU A 386 -2.64 10.60 -9.34
CA LEU A 386 -2.55 11.86 -8.59
C LEU A 386 -1.94 11.65 -7.20
N MET A 387 -0.84 12.37 -6.95
CA MET A 387 -0.22 12.51 -5.62
C MET A 387 -0.95 13.58 -4.81
N ASN A 388 -0.97 13.43 -3.47
CA ASN A 388 -1.67 14.35 -2.55
C ASN A 388 -3.12 14.64 -2.95
N LEU A 389 -3.80 13.61 -3.45
CA LEU A 389 -5.18 13.71 -3.95
C LEU A 389 -6.13 14.24 -2.86
N THR A 390 -6.93 15.22 -3.25
CA THR A 390 -7.98 15.82 -2.44
C THR A 390 -9.30 15.79 -3.21
N ILE A 391 -10.40 15.50 -2.51
CA ILE A 391 -11.74 15.51 -3.09
C ILE A 391 -12.53 16.64 -2.43
N GLN A 392 -13.04 17.55 -3.24
CA GLN A 392 -13.86 18.69 -2.81
C GLN A 392 -15.29 18.51 -3.31
N LEU A 393 -16.25 18.80 -2.45
CA LEU A 393 -17.67 18.82 -2.82
C LEU A 393 -18.01 20.24 -3.25
N LEU A 394 -18.26 20.43 -4.55
CA LEU A 394 -18.58 21.74 -5.13
C LEU A 394 -20.04 22.12 -4.87
N LYS A 395 -20.95 21.16 -5.01
CA LYS A 395 -22.39 21.37 -4.78
C LYS A 395 -23.06 20.07 -4.37
N THR A 396 -24.02 20.17 -3.45
CA THR A 396 -24.91 19.06 -3.10
C THR A 396 -26.37 19.54 -3.20
N THR A 397 -27.23 18.73 -3.81
CA THR A 397 -28.67 19.02 -3.96
C THR A 397 -29.48 17.77 -3.72
N ILE A 398 -30.62 17.93 -3.04
CA ILE A 398 -31.64 16.91 -2.91
C ILE A 398 -32.70 17.15 -3.99
N ASP A 399 -33.08 16.08 -4.68
CA ASP A 399 -34.12 16.07 -5.71
C ASP A 399 -35.22 15.10 -5.26
N GLU A 400 -36.30 15.65 -4.71
CA GLU A 400 -37.41 14.89 -4.14
C GLU A 400 -38.24 14.19 -5.22
N GLU A 401 -38.44 14.82 -6.37
CA GLU A 401 -39.18 14.23 -7.49
C GLU A 401 -38.50 12.97 -8.03
N SER A 402 -37.17 13.04 -8.17
CA SER A 402 -36.36 11.91 -8.65
C SER A 402 -35.87 10.98 -7.53
N ASN A 403 -36.23 11.26 -6.27
CA ASN A 403 -35.82 10.50 -5.08
C ASN A 403 -34.29 10.29 -4.99
N CYS A 404 -33.51 11.35 -5.24
CA CYS A 404 -32.06 11.24 -5.31
C CYS A 404 -31.29 12.41 -4.68
N VAL A 405 -30.04 12.14 -4.30
CA VAL A 405 -29.06 13.13 -3.87
C VAL A 405 -28.01 13.28 -4.96
N LYS A 406 -27.81 14.50 -5.45
CA LYS A 406 -26.83 14.85 -6.49
C LYS A 406 -25.66 15.58 -5.86
N ILE A 407 -24.44 15.17 -6.18
CA ILE A 407 -23.20 15.74 -5.64
C ILE A 407 -22.25 16.03 -6.80
N ARG A 408 -21.97 17.32 -7.03
CA ARG A 408 -20.90 17.78 -7.90
C ARG A 408 -19.61 17.81 -7.08
N TRP A 409 -18.60 17.11 -7.56
CA TRP A 409 -17.32 16.99 -6.89
C TRP A 409 -16.16 17.30 -7.83
N ARG A 410 -15.04 17.71 -7.24
CA ARG A 410 -13.77 17.96 -7.91
C ARG A 410 -12.68 17.19 -7.20
N ILE A 411 -11.96 16.38 -7.95
CA ILE A 411 -10.75 15.70 -7.48
C ILE A 411 -9.56 16.47 -8.00
N SER A 412 -8.67 16.88 -7.12
CA SER A 412 -7.44 17.60 -7.46
C SER A 412 -6.24 16.90 -6.88
N GLY A 413 -5.13 16.87 -7.62
CA GLY A 413 -3.85 16.39 -7.09
C GLY A 413 -2.71 16.70 -8.04
N LEU A 414 -1.50 16.43 -7.57
CA LEU A 414 -0.30 16.61 -8.38
C LEU A 414 -0.16 15.42 -9.33
N THR A 415 -0.05 15.72 -10.62
CA THR A 415 0.15 14.70 -11.64
C THR A 415 1.59 14.20 -11.62
N ASN A 416 1.78 12.91 -11.89
CA ASN A 416 3.10 12.32 -12.10
C ASN A 416 3.73 12.69 -13.47
N LYS A 417 3.41 13.87 -14.04
CA LYS A 417 3.92 14.28 -15.36
C LYS A 417 5.43 14.53 -15.37
N SER A 418 6.06 14.86 -14.23
CA SER A 418 7.53 14.85 -14.13
C SER A 418 8.13 13.47 -14.37
N PHE A 419 7.44 12.40 -13.97
CA PHE A 419 7.86 11.01 -14.24
C PHE A 419 7.77 10.66 -15.74
N ILE A 420 6.86 11.29 -16.49
CA ILE A 420 6.70 11.07 -17.94
C ILE A 420 7.67 11.93 -18.76
N GLY A 421 8.05 13.12 -18.28
CA GLY A 421 9.09 13.95 -18.90
C GLY A 421 10.47 13.30 -18.84
N VAL A 422 10.80 12.67 -17.71
CA VAL A 422 12.04 11.90 -17.51
C VAL A 422 12.10 10.67 -18.44
N LEU A 423 10.97 10.00 -18.66
CA LEU A 423 10.86 8.86 -19.60
C LEU A 423 10.92 9.24 -21.09
N LYS A 424 10.77 10.53 -21.43
CA LYS A 424 10.75 11.02 -22.82
C LYS A 424 12.04 11.72 -23.26
N GLY A 425 13.06 11.80 -22.42
CA GLY A 425 14.34 12.43 -22.77
C GLY A 425 14.24 13.94 -23.06
N TRP A 426 13.19 14.61 -22.60
CA TRP A 426 13.05 16.06 -22.81
C TRP A 426 13.93 16.79 -21.80
N LYS A 427 14.87 17.61 -22.31
CA LYS A 427 15.64 18.56 -21.50
C LYS A 427 14.66 19.37 -20.66
N GLN A 428 14.86 19.37 -19.33
CA GLN A 428 14.03 20.16 -18.43
C GLN A 428 14.03 21.63 -18.87
N PRO A 429 12.87 22.31 -18.90
CA PRO A 429 12.84 23.74 -19.11
C PRO A 429 13.65 24.41 -17.99
N ARG A 430 14.63 25.21 -18.38
CA ARG A 430 15.37 26.11 -17.49
C ARG A 430 14.42 27.23 -17.06
N ASP A 431 13.51 26.96 -16.14
CA ASP A 431 12.76 27.97 -15.36
C ASP A 431 12.10 27.28 -14.17
N VAL A 432 12.89 27.02 -13.11
CA VAL A 432 12.46 26.36 -11.85
C VAL A 432 11.63 27.31 -10.96
N ALA A 433 11.10 28.40 -11.51
CA ALA A 433 10.15 29.30 -10.84
C ALA A 433 8.79 29.40 -11.57
N GLY A 434 8.52 28.51 -12.53
CA GLY A 434 7.26 28.49 -13.28
C GLY A 434 6.21 27.53 -12.72
N ASN A 435 5.32 28.07 -11.89
CA ASN A 435 3.96 27.58 -11.59
C ASN A 435 3.74 26.08 -11.28
N ILE A 436 3.66 25.76 -9.98
CA ILE A 436 2.99 24.54 -9.43
C ILE A 436 1.64 24.24 -10.12
N ARG A 437 0.97 25.27 -10.66
CA ARG A 437 -0.32 25.20 -11.37
C ARG A 437 -0.30 24.27 -12.58
N ASP A 438 0.82 24.12 -13.29
CA ASP A 438 0.89 23.29 -14.50
C ASP A 438 0.89 21.78 -14.20
N TYR A 439 1.12 21.42 -12.93
CA TYR A 439 1.18 20.04 -12.45
C TYR A 439 -0.10 19.59 -11.73
N VAL A 440 -1.02 20.50 -11.43
CA VAL A 440 -2.28 20.19 -10.76
C VAL A 440 -3.32 19.77 -11.80
N GLU A 441 -3.77 18.52 -11.76
CA GLU A 441 -4.93 18.11 -12.55
C GLU A 441 -6.21 18.17 -11.73
N TYR A 442 -7.28 18.61 -12.40
CA TYR A 442 -8.64 18.63 -11.88
C TYR A 442 -9.49 17.64 -12.66
N ILE A 443 -10.24 16.82 -11.93
CA ILE A 443 -11.17 15.82 -12.44
C ILE A 443 -12.52 16.15 -11.81
N ASP A 444 -13.43 16.66 -12.63
CA ASP A 444 -14.77 17.04 -12.21
C ASP A 444 -15.78 15.96 -12.58
N GLY A 445 -16.72 15.71 -11.69
CA GLY A 445 -17.79 14.74 -11.93
C GLY A 445 -19.06 15.07 -11.16
N LEU A 446 -20.14 14.44 -11.59
CA LEU A 446 -21.44 14.49 -10.94
C LEU A 446 -21.84 13.08 -10.54
N SER A 447 -22.04 12.88 -9.24
CA SER A 447 -22.60 11.64 -8.70
C SER A 447 -24.06 11.84 -8.34
N THR A 448 -24.94 10.96 -8.82
CA THR A 448 -26.36 10.92 -8.48
C THR A 448 -26.68 9.62 -7.73
N PHE A 449 -27.15 9.73 -6.50
CA PHE A 449 -27.46 8.62 -5.60
C PHE A 449 -28.97 8.52 -5.41
N TYR A 450 -29.61 7.49 -5.95
CA TYR A 450 -31.04 7.26 -5.82
C TYR A 450 -31.33 6.43 -4.58
N VAL A 451 -32.28 6.90 -3.78
CA VAL A 451 -32.60 6.37 -2.45
C VAL A 451 -33.94 5.65 -2.52
N ARG A 452 -34.06 4.55 -1.76
CA ARG A 452 -35.26 3.74 -1.66
C ARG A 452 -36.03 4.06 -0.37
N GLY A 453 -37.28 3.60 -0.24
CA GLY A 453 -38.13 3.83 0.94
C GLY A 453 -37.56 3.40 2.28
N ASP A 454 -36.56 2.50 2.32
CA ASP A 454 -35.83 2.09 3.52
C ASP A 454 -34.60 2.97 3.82
N GLY A 455 -34.45 4.09 3.12
CA GLY A 455 -33.38 5.06 3.33
C GLY A 455 -32.03 4.66 2.75
N ARG A 456 -31.95 3.56 2.00
CA ARG A 456 -30.70 3.05 1.39
C ARG A 456 -30.58 3.42 -0.08
N ILE A 457 -29.34 3.52 -0.55
CA ILE A 457 -29.01 3.84 -1.94
C ILE A 457 -29.10 2.57 -2.79
N TYR A 458 -30.02 2.54 -3.76
CA TYR A 458 -30.18 1.40 -4.68
C TYR A 458 -29.59 1.67 -6.07
N LYS A 459 -29.25 2.92 -6.40
CA LYS A 459 -28.58 3.25 -7.66
C LYS A 459 -27.60 4.39 -7.48
N HIS A 460 -26.40 4.23 -8.01
CA HIS A 460 -25.40 5.30 -8.09
C HIS A 460 -25.00 5.50 -9.55
N ARG A 461 -25.22 6.70 -10.06
CA ARG A 461 -24.80 7.11 -11.40
C ARG A 461 -23.68 8.14 -11.31
N VAL A 462 -22.64 7.99 -12.11
CA VAL A 462 -21.54 8.96 -12.22
C VAL A 462 -21.46 9.46 -13.65
N ASP A 463 -21.55 10.78 -13.81
CA ASP A 463 -21.44 11.47 -15.09
C ASP A 463 -20.16 12.32 -15.13
N ARG A 464 -19.54 12.40 -16.31
CA ARG A 464 -18.44 13.32 -16.56
C ARG A 464 -18.99 14.73 -16.72
N VAL A 465 -18.36 15.70 -16.06
CA VAL A 465 -18.68 17.13 -16.22
C VAL A 465 -17.50 17.79 -16.93
N THR A 466 -17.74 18.46 -18.05
CA THR A 466 -16.73 19.32 -18.67
C THR A 466 -16.59 20.59 -17.85
N VAL A 467 -15.35 21.02 -17.59
CA VAL A 467 -15.05 22.24 -16.85
C VAL A 467 -15.63 23.42 -17.63
N ASP A 468 -16.58 24.16 -17.05
CA ASP A 468 -16.95 25.48 -17.57
C ASP A 468 -15.73 26.39 -17.38
N GLU A 469 -15.23 27.01 -18.44
CA GLU A 469 -14.07 27.93 -18.42
C GLU A 469 -14.28 29.15 -17.50
N ASP A 470 -15.48 29.33 -16.94
CA ASP A 470 -15.92 30.48 -16.16
C ASP A 470 -16.03 30.27 -14.63
N ASP A 471 -15.56 29.15 -14.08
CA ASP A 471 -15.63 28.89 -12.63
C ASP A 471 -14.90 29.99 -11.82
N GLU A 472 -15.66 30.81 -11.08
CA GLU A 472 -15.22 31.96 -10.26
C GLU A 472 -14.10 31.60 -9.27
N PHE A 473 -14.01 30.33 -8.85
CA PHE A 473 -12.97 29.84 -7.97
C PHE A 473 -11.58 29.91 -8.62
N THR A 474 -11.50 29.65 -9.93
CA THR A 474 -10.27 29.74 -10.73
C THR A 474 -9.81 31.20 -10.86
N LYS A 475 -10.76 32.13 -11.03
CA LYS A 475 -10.50 33.59 -11.07
C LYS A 475 -9.96 34.13 -9.74
N LYS A 476 -10.35 33.53 -8.60
CA LYS A 476 -9.92 33.97 -7.26
C LYS A 476 -8.51 33.54 -6.86
N ILE A 477 -7.94 32.52 -7.52
CA ILE A 477 -6.55 32.09 -7.32
C ILE A 477 -5.63 32.74 -8.37
N MET A 478 -6.18 33.27 -9.47
CA MET A 478 -5.41 33.96 -10.54
C MET A 478 -5.16 35.46 -10.27
N LYS A 479 -5.68 36.04 -9.19
CA LYS A 479 -5.20 37.29 -8.60
C LYS A 479 -4.37 36.97 -7.37
#